data_AF-A0A7K5DFU3-F1
#
_entry.id   AF-A0A7K5DFU3-F1
#
_cell.length_a   1.000
_cell.length_b   1.000
_cell.length_c   1.000
_cell.angle_alpha   90.00
_cell.angle_beta   90.00
_cell.angle_gamma   90.00
#
_symmetry.space_group_name_H-M   'P 1'
#
loop_
_entity.id
_entity.type
_entity.pdbx_description
1 polymer ?
#
loop_
_entity_poly.entity_id
_entity_poly.type
_entity_poly.pdbx_seq_one_letter_code
_entity_poly.pdbx_strand_id
1 'polypeptide(L)'
;ITTAFGVTVTFDWHSYARVILPSTFAGAVCGLCGNANGDPHDDFVTSQGHPAHNNTHFGDSWKVSEVPGCSPGCTEGCQGCSNAQRLAYRGDKHCGILVKKRGPLATCHEVIDPAPFLEDCLFDTCLFDGHRDAVCQAVGAYVSACQSRGVALRPWRTPAFCSPVCPPNEHYELCGRPCPPTCQDESGPPSCPEPSLCSEGCFCDPGYFRSGDSCVPLSQCGCTLGGRYYPRGAQFYPSPTCTQRCVCSGGGHVECESIPGCPPGQECRVQDGVLGCHPRSTCGHCQLLGGGIYSTFGGQQAGFEGSCTLPLLEMDAGDPEEGPQPLRVALEQHEGQVRRVTVTAQGVTVAMDRGQHWEVDGERHVLPLWLGEGSLGVTQVGSHRLLQVLGGPKILYDGDSYAVLTLPPTHQPPRGLCGDPKILETPPPNCTQVDLEGTPSCPPGRCAVLADPAGPFGGCHGAVPPRAHLRMCELQVCAGGAGGGDPCPAFQGYAAACQAAGGELREWREETGCPLRCPPRSQYQLCARTCARTCAGVSALTPCSGRCFEGCQCSEGLLFDGARCVPPGNCGC
;
A
#
# COMPACT_ATOMS: atom_id res chain seq x y z
N ILE A 1 -1.44 -1.36 -29.80
CA ILE A 1 -2.87 -1.70 -29.60
C ILE A 1 -3.70 -0.77 -30.46
N THR A 2 -4.65 -1.29 -31.24
CA THR A 2 -5.62 -0.48 -31.98
C THR A 2 -7.02 -0.97 -31.66
N THR A 3 -7.91 -0.05 -31.28
CA THR A 3 -9.30 -0.36 -30.94
C THR A 3 -10.19 -0.31 -32.18
N ALA A 4 -11.36 -0.98 -32.11
CA ALA A 4 -12.35 -0.95 -33.19
C ALA A 4 -12.89 0.46 -33.49
N PHE A 5 -12.82 1.37 -32.52
CA PHE A 5 -13.21 2.77 -32.66
C PHE A 5 -12.04 3.69 -33.04
N GLY A 6 -10.90 3.13 -33.47
CA GLY A 6 -9.82 3.86 -34.13
C GLY A 6 -8.76 4.49 -33.23
N VAL A 7 -8.82 4.27 -31.90
CA VAL A 7 -7.77 4.72 -30.99
C VAL A 7 -6.58 3.78 -31.06
N THR A 8 -5.39 4.32 -31.23
CA THR A 8 -4.14 3.55 -31.29
C THR A 8 -3.21 3.95 -30.15
N VAL A 9 -2.82 2.97 -29.32
CA VAL A 9 -1.85 3.13 -28.24
C VAL A 9 -0.59 2.35 -28.59
N THR A 10 0.56 3.01 -28.50
CA THR A 10 1.89 2.42 -28.69
C THR A 10 2.71 2.65 -27.43
N PHE A 11 3.42 1.62 -26.97
CA PHE A 11 4.34 1.71 -25.84
C PHE A 11 5.55 0.85 -26.15
N ASP A 12 6.75 1.39 -25.94
CA ASP A 12 8.02 0.72 -26.22
C ASP A 12 8.51 -0.18 -25.07
N TRP A 13 7.68 -0.39 -24.04
CA TRP A 13 8.00 -1.10 -22.80
C TRP A 13 9.03 -0.42 -21.90
N HIS A 14 9.43 0.81 -22.20
CA HIS A 14 10.50 1.49 -21.48
C HIS A 14 10.17 2.94 -21.13
N SER A 15 10.12 3.83 -22.12
CA SER A 15 10.08 5.28 -21.88
C SER A 15 9.14 6.04 -22.83
N TYR A 16 8.73 5.45 -23.95
CA TYR A 16 7.92 6.11 -24.96
C TYR A 16 6.52 5.51 -25.04
N ALA A 17 5.52 6.30 -24.66
CA ALA A 17 4.11 5.99 -24.86
C ALA A 17 3.48 7.03 -25.80
N ARG A 18 2.61 6.56 -26.71
CA ARG A 18 1.87 7.41 -27.65
C ARG A 18 0.43 6.95 -27.78
N VAL A 19 -0.47 7.92 -27.78
CA VAL A 19 -1.89 7.73 -28.09
C VAL A 19 -2.24 8.54 -29.34
N ILE A 20 -2.86 7.89 -30.32
CA ILE A 20 -3.42 8.52 -31.52
C ILE A 20 -4.94 8.36 -31.46
N LEU A 21 -5.64 9.48 -31.56
CA LEU A 21 -7.10 9.56 -31.49
C LEU A 21 -7.67 10.01 -32.84
N PRO A 22 -8.80 9.44 -33.29
CA PRO A 22 -9.59 10.05 -34.36
C PRO A 22 -10.07 11.45 -33.97
N SER A 23 -10.22 12.35 -34.94
CA SER A 23 -10.67 13.74 -34.70
C SER A 23 -12.06 13.83 -34.08
N THR A 24 -12.86 12.76 -34.14
CA THR A 24 -14.18 12.67 -33.47
C THR A 24 -14.09 12.73 -31.94
N PHE A 25 -12.91 12.54 -31.36
CA PHE A 25 -12.68 12.64 -29.91
C PHE A 25 -12.31 14.05 -29.45
N ALA A 26 -12.20 15.03 -30.36
CA ALA A 26 -11.86 16.40 -30.02
C ALA A 26 -12.84 17.00 -29.01
N GLY A 27 -12.31 17.54 -27.90
CA GLY A 27 -13.09 18.11 -26.79
C GLY A 27 -13.81 17.07 -25.91
N ALA A 28 -13.73 15.78 -26.24
CA ALA A 28 -14.37 14.70 -25.49
C ALA A 28 -13.38 13.88 -24.63
N VAL A 29 -12.10 14.24 -24.67
CA VAL A 29 -11.03 13.61 -23.88
C VAL A 29 -10.52 14.55 -22.81
N CYS A 30 -9.93 13.98 -21.76
CA CYS A 30 -9.27 14.72 -20.71
C CYS A 30 -8.10 13.90 -20.16
N GLY A 31 -7.09 14.58 -19.61
CA GLY A 31 -5.90 13.95 -19.05
C GLY A 31 -4.64 14.76 -19.33
N LEU A 32 -3.48 14.13 -19.11
CA LEU A 32 -2.18 14.76 -19.34
C LEU A 32 -1.90 15.09 -20.81
N CYS A 33 -2.66 14.51 -21.75
CA CYS A 33 -2.59 14.81 -23.19
C CYS A 33 -3.57 15.92 -23.61
N GLY A 34 -4.17 16.64 -22.66
CA GLY A 34 -5.11 17.73 -22.94
C GLY A 34 -6.48 17.26 -23.39
N ASN A 35 -7.19 18.13 -24.12
CA ASN A 35 -8.58 17.91 -24.55
C ASN A 35 -8.72 17.63 -26.07
N ALA A 36 -7.62 17.71 -26.81
CA ALA A 36 -7.54 17.47 -28.25
C ALA A 36 -8.47 18.35 -29.12
N ASN A 37 -8.82 19.57 -28.67
CA ASN A 37 -9.65 20.50 -29.44
C ASN A 37 -8.83 21.34 -30.47
N GLY A 38 -7.50 21.26 -30.41
CA GLY A 38 -6.58 21.99 -31.29
C GLY A 38 -6.09 23.34 -30.75
N ASP A 39 -6.49 23.74 -29.55
CA ASP A 39 -6.00 24.94 -28.85
C ASP A 39 -5.01 24.56 -27.73
N PRO A 40 -3.69 24.79 -27.90
CA PRO A 40 -2.72 24.43 -26.88
C PRO A 40 -2.82 25.26 -25.59
N HIS A 41 -3.59 26.35 -25.57
CA HIS A 41 -3.68 27.24 -24.40
C HIS A 41 -4.60 26.71 -23.31
N ASP A 42 -5.47 25.75 -23.60
CA ASP A 42 -6.42 25.18 -22.65
C ASP A 42 -6.14 23.71 -22.28
N ASP A 43 -5.01 23.16 -22.74
CA ASP A 43 -4.63 21.75 -22.49
C ASP A 43 -4.14 21.50 -21.06
N PHE A 44 -3.57 22.50 -20.39
CA PHE A 44 -2.99 22.37 -19.04
C PHE A 44 -4.03 22.63 -17.93
N VAL A 45 -5.10 21.82 -17.93
CA VAL A 45 -6.18 21.84 -16.93
C VAL A 45 -6.11 20.65 -15.98
N THR A 46 -6.38 20.87 -14.70
CA THR A 46 -6.43 19.82 -13.69
C THR A 46 -7.59 18.86 -13.91
N SER A 47 -7.59 17.73 -13.21
CA SER A 47 -8.72 16.78 -13.20
C SER A 47 -10.06 17.40 -12.76
N GLN A 48 -10.02 18.54 -12.07
CA GLN A 48 -11.19 19.33 -11.66
C GLN A 48 -11.60 20.40 -12.68
N GLY A 49 -10.89 20.51 -13.81
CA GLY A 49 -11.18 21.48 -14.88
C GLY A 49 -10.64 22.90 -14.64
N HIS A 50 -9.69 23.08 -13.73
CA HIS A 50 -9.08 24.38 -13.46
C HIS A 50 -7.70 24.51 -14.13
N PRO A 51 -7.27 25.70 -14.58
CA PRO A 51 -5.92 25.90 -15.11
C PRO A 51 -4.85 25.52 -14.07
N ALA A 52 -3.85 24.74 -14.49
CA ALA A 52 -2.75 24.36 -13.62
C ALA A 52 -1.71 25.50 -13.51
N HIS A 53 -1.16 25.70 -12.31
CA HIS A 53 -0.17 26.74 -12.06
C HIS A 53 1.24 26.38 -12.54
N ASN A 54 1.58 25.09 -12.58
CA ASN A 54 2.85 24.55 -13.07
C ASN A 54 2.71 23.07 -13.43
N ASN A 55 3.74 22.49 -14.05
CA ASN A 55 3.75 21.10 -14.52
C ASN A 55 3.60 20.08 -13.38
N THR A 56 4.18 20.35 -12.21
CA THR A 56 4.07 19.47 -11.03
C THR A 56 2.62 19.38 -10.55
N HIS A 57 1.94 20.52 -10.43
CA HIS A 57 0.53 20.59 -10.04
C HIS A 57 -0.38 19.96 -11.10
N PHE A 58 -0.08 20.17 -12.38
CA PHE A 58 -0.79 19.52 -13.48
C PHE A 58 -0.69 17.99 -13.36
N GLY A 59 0.54 17.46 -13.27
CA GLY A 59 0.82 16.03 -13.12
C GLY A 59 0.14 15.39 -11.90
N ASP A 60 0.28 16.03 -10.73
CA ASP A 60 -0.28 15.54 -9.48
C ASP A 60 -1.81 15.49 -9.50
N SER A 61 -2.46 16.49 -10.11
CA SER A 61 -3.92 16.54 -10.19
C SER A 61 -4.53 15.38 -10.98
N TRP A 62 -3.78 14.78 -11.90
CA TRP A 62 -4.20 13.65 -12.74
C TRP A 62 -3.79 12.28 -12.20
N LYS A 63 -3.26 12.22 -10.97
CA LYS A 63 -2.86 10.97 -10.32
C LYS A 63 -4.09 10.09 -10.07
N VAL A 64 -3.99 8.82 -10.46
CA VAL A 64 -5.08 7.84 -10.34
C VAL A 64 -4.98 6.96 -9.08
N SER A 65 -3.83 6.98 -8.39
CA SER A 65 -3.60 6.22 -7.16
C SER A 65 -2.37 6.75 -6.41
N GLU A 66 -2.39 6.70 -5.08
CA GLU A 66 -1.22 6.95 -4.26
C GLU A 66 -0.32 5.71 -4.20
N VAL A 67 0.93 5.86 -4.63
CA VAL A 67 1.94 4.79 -4.64
C VAL A 67 2.96 5.10 -3.55
N PRO A 68 3.16 4.21 -2.54
CA PRO A 68 4.17 4.42 -1.50
C PRO A 68 5.56 4.71 -2.08
N GLY A 69 6.18 5.81 -1.64
CA GLY A 69 7.48 6.25 -2.15
C GLY A 69 7.45 7.09 -3.43
N CYS A 70 6.28 7.29 -4.04
CA CYS A 70 6.09 8.23 -5.14
C CYS A 70 5.68 9.61 -4.59
N SER A 71 6.35 10.67 -5.02
CA SER A 71 6.01 12.05 -4.68
C SER A 71 5.63 12.85 -5.92
N PRO A 72 4.77 13.88 -5.81
CA PRO A 72 4.32 14.71 -6.94
C PRO A 72 5.46 15.37 -7.72
N GLY A 73 6.59 15.58 -7.05
CA GLY A 73 7.82 16.06 -7.62
C GLY A 73 9.00 15.73 -6.72
N CYS A 74 10.17 16.19 -7.11
CA CYS A 74 11.37 16.05 -6.30
C CYS A 74 11.32 17.03 -5.11
N THR A 75 11.44 16.50 -3.89
CA THR A 75 11.26 17.24 -2.64
C THR A 75 12.56 17.85 -2.11
N GLU A 76 13.72 17.23 -2.36
CA GLU A 76 15.05 17.72 -1.96
C GLU A 76 16.15 17.32 -2.97
N GLY A 77 17.14 18.19 -3.20
CA GLY A 77 18.36 17.84 -3.95
C GLY A 77 18.26 17.84 -5.48
N CYS A 78 17.18 18.38 -6.06
CA CYS A 78 16.94 18.37 -7.50
C CYS A 78 17.91 19.32 -8.22
N GLN A 79 19.02 18.80 -8.76
CA GLN A 79 19.84 19.57 -9.68
C GLN A 79 19.14 19.67 -11.03
N GLY A 80 18.58 20.84 -11.33
CA GLY A 80 18.12 21.15 -12.68
C GLY A 80 19.30 21.37 -13.62
N CYS A 81 19.11 21.03 -14.89
CA CYS A 81 20.12 21.25 -15.91
C CYS A 81 20.11 22.70 -16.43
N SER A 82 21.19 23.44 -16.18
CA SER A 82 21.39 24.77 -16.77
C SER A 82 21.59 24.68 -18.29
N ASN A 83 21.27 25.77 -19.01
CA ASN A 83 21.44 25.81 -20.47
C ASN A 83 22.89 25.52 -20.90
N ALA A 84 23.88 25.99 -20.12
CA ALA A 84 25.30 25.76 -20.40
C ALA A 84 25.68 24.28 -20.31
N GLN A 85 25.13 23.54 -19.34
CA GLN A 85 25.35 22.10 -19.22
C GLN A 85 24.70 21.34 -20.38
N ARG A 86 23.48 21.71 -20.76
CA ARG A 86 22.77 21.12 -21.92
C ARG A 86 23.55 21.29 -23.22
N LEU A 87 24.14 22.48 -23.45
CA LEU A 87 24.94 22.78 -24.64
C LEU A 87 26.10 21.81 -24.89
N ALA A 88 26.65 21.18 -23.84
CA ALA A 88 27.72 20.18 -23.97
C ALA A 88 27.29 18.93 -24.76
N TYR A 89 25.99 18.62 -24.79
CA TYR A 89 25.43 17.43 -25.44
C TYR A 89 24.85 17.69 -26.83
N ARG A 90 25.01 18.90 -27.39
CA ARG A 90 24.55 19.23 -28.76
C ARG A 90 25.40 18.61 -29.88
N GLY A 91 26.52 17.98 -29.56
CA GLY A 91 27.37 17.32 -30.54
C GLY A 91 26.80 15.98 -31.04
N ASP A 92 27.26 15.54 -32.21
CA ASP A 92 26.84 14.28 -32.87
C ASP A 92 27.10 13.01 -32.05
N LYS A 93 27.96 13.06 -31.03
CA LYS A 93 28.19 11.95 -30.10
C LYS A 93 27.05 11.74 -29.10
N HIS A 94 26.13 12.70 -29.02
CA HIS A 94 24.94 12.70 -28.16
C HIS A 94 23.72 13.10 -29.00
N CYS A 95 23.07 14.23 -28.71
CA CYS A 95 21.78 14.61 -29.29
C CYS A 95 21.88 15.26 -30.68
N GLY A 96 23.07 15.69 -31.12
CA GLY A 96 23.26 16.42 -32.39
C GLY A 96 22.83 15.63 -33.63
N ILE A 97 22.77 14.29 -33.54
CA ILE A 97 22.31 13.42 -34.64
C ILE A 97 20.86 13.73 -35.07
N LEU A 98 20.01 14.19 -34.14
CA LEU A 98 18.59 14.52 -34.38
C LEU A 98 18.39 15.65 -35.39
N VAL A 99 19.34 16.59 -35.47
CA VAL A 99 19.22 17.80 -36.32
C VAL A 99 20.26 17.83 -37.44
N LYS A 100 21.04 16.76 -37.60
CA LYS A 100 22.13 16.70 -38.58
C LYS A 100 21.58 16.73 -40.01
N LYS A 101 21.76 17.86 -40.71
CA LYS A 101 21.28 18.09 -42.09
C LYS A 101 21.64 16.97 -43.08
N ARG A 102 22.80 16.33 -42.90
CA ARG A 102 23.26 15.18 -43.69
C ARG A 102 23.49 13.96 -42.79
N GLY A 103 22.49 13.63 -41.99
CA GLY A 103 22.48 12.51 -41.04
C GLY A 103 21.48 11.41 -41.38
N PRO A 104 21.51 10.26 -40.70
CA PRO A 104 20.64 9.12 -40.97
C PRO A 104 19.14 9.44 -40.80
N LEU A 105 18.83 10.47 -40.01
CA LEU A 105 17.48 10.94 -39.68
C LEU A 105 16.99 12.10 -40.57
N ALA A 106 17.84 12.60 -41.47
CA ALA A 106 17.56 13.81 -42.24
C ALA A 106 16.30 13.74 -43.13
N THR A 107 15.92 12.53 -43.59
CA THR A 107 14.69 12.32 -44.36
C THR A 107 13.43 12.58 -43.54
N CYS A 108 13.53 12.59 -42.21
CA CYS A 108 12.41 12.85 -41.33
C CYS A 108 12.15 14.34 -41.07
N HIS A 109 13.17 15.19 -41.25
CA HIS A 109 13.09 16.59 -40.82
C HIS A 109 12.00 17.38 -41.55
N GLU A 110 11.62 16.95 -42.76
CA GLU A 110 10.52 17.55 -43.54
C GLU A 110 9.13 17.11 -43.07
N VAL A 111 9.06 16.01 -42.30
CA VAL A 111 7.80 15.40 -41.83
C VAL A 111 7.56 15.70 -40.35
N ILE A 112 8.62 15.74 -39.54
CA ILE A 112 8.57 16.03 -38.10
C ILE A 112 9.71 16.99 -37.76
N ASP A 113 9.37 18.14 -37.17
CA ASP A 113 10.35 19.09 -36.64
C ASP A 113 11.21 18.42 -35.54
N PRO A 114 12.54 18.28 -35.72
CA PRO A 114 13.41 17.67 -34.73
C PRO A 114 13.72 18.58 -33.54
N ALA A 115 13.37 19.87 -33.57
CA ALA A 115 13.78 20.81 -32.52
C ALA A 115 13.24 20.47 -31.11
N PRO A 116 11.96 20.08 -30.91
CA PRO A 116 11.47 19.66 -29.60
C PRO A 116 12.20 18.41 -29.08
N PHE A 117 12.39 17.41 -29.94
CA PHE A 117 13.11 16.18 -29.60
C PHE A 117 14.58 16.45 -29.24
N LEU A 118 15.22 17.42 -29.89
CA LEU A 118 16.56 17.84 -29.52
C LEU A 118 16.58 18.42 -28.11
N GLU A 119 15.69 19.35 -27.77
CA GLU A 119 15.67 19.98 -26.45
C GLU A 119 15.37 18.97 -25.33
N ASP A 120 14.45 18.04 -25.57
CA ASP A 120 14.16 16.93 -24.65
C ASP A 120 15.39 16.02 -24.47
N CYS A 121 16.05 15.63 -25.57
CA CYS A 121 17.29 14.85 -25.51
C CYS A 121 18.37 15.55 -24.68
N LEU A 122 18.57 16.87 -24.87
CA LEU A 122 19.58 17.63 -24.13
C LEU A 122 19.24 17.74 -22.65
N PHE A 123 17.96 17.85 -22.32
CA PHE A 123 17.49 17.87 -20.94
C PHE A 123 17.74 16.52 -20.25
N ASP A 124 17.24 15.43 -20.83
CA ASP A 124 17.38 14.08 -20.26
C ASP A 124 18.84 13.66 -20.18
N THR A 125 19.60 13.82 -21.26
CA THR A 125 21.03 13.50 -21.28
C THR A 125 21.79 14.25 -20.20
N CYS A 126 21.42 15.50 -19.91
CA CYS A 126 22.07 16.25 -18.85
C CYS A 126 21.68 15.75 -17.46
N LEU A 127 20.43 15.38 -17.21
CA LEU A 127 20.00 14.81 -15.92
C LEU A 127 20.70 13.48 -15.62
N PHE A 128 21.11 12.75 -16.65
CA PHE A 128 21.86 11.50 -16.54
C PHE A 128 23.36 11.68 -16.83
N ASP A 129 23.94 12.88 -16.70
CA ASP A 129 25.38 13.14 -16.85
C ASP A 129 26.01 12.60 -18.15
N GLY A 130 25.25 12.62 -19.25
CA GLY A 130 25.69 12.13 -20.55
C GLY A 130 25.52 10.62 -20.75
N HIS A 131 24.80 9.92 -19.86
CA HIS A 131 24.62 8.47 -19.97
C HIS A 131 24.02 8.11 -21.33
N ARG A 132 24.63 7.12 -21.97
CA ARG A 132 24.30 6.77 -23.36
C ARG A 132 22.87 6.28 -23.51
N ASP A 133 22.32 5.60 -22.50
CA ASP A 133 20.95 5.07 -22.56
C ASP A 133 19.90 6.19 -22.70
N ALA A 134 20.06 7.30 -21.96
CA ALA A 134 19.18 8.48 -22.08
C ALA A 134 19.23 9.07 -23.50
N VAL A 135 20.43 9.20 -24.09
CA VAL A 135 20.58 9.64 -25.49
C VAL A 135 19.88 8.67 -26.44
N CYS A 136 20.10 7.36 -26.27
CA CYS A 136 19.57 6.34 -27.17
C CYS A 136 18.05 6.23 -27.11
N GLN A 137 17.45 6.43 -25.92
CA GLN A 137 16.00 6.51 -25.74
C GLN A 137 15.43 7.74 -26.43
N ALA A 138 16.02 8.92 -26.22
CA ALA A 138 15.55 10.15 -26.86
C ALA A 138 15.64 10.09 -28.39
N VAL A 139 16.74 9.56 -28.93
CA VAL A 139 16.88 9.35 -30.39
C VAL A 139 15.89 8.29 -30.88
N GLY A 140 15.71 7.20 -30.14
CA GLY A 140 14.74 6.14 -30.44
C GLY A 140 13.30 6.64 -30.48
N ALA A 141 12.93 7.60 -29.63
CA ALA A 141 11.61 8.23 -29.65
C ALA A 141 11.36 9.01 -30.95
N TYR A 142 12.34 9.79 -31.42
CA TYR A 142 12.23 10.49 -32.72
C TYR A 142 12.14 9.51 -33.89
N VAL A 143 12.94 8.44 -33.87
CA VAL A 143 12.90 7.38 -34.89
C VAL A 143 11.53 6.70 -34.91
N SER A 144 10.98 6.35 -33.76
CA SER A 144 9.64 5.73 -33.64
C SER A 144 8.53 6.66 -34.14
N ALA A 145 8.60 7.96 -33.79
CA ALA A 145 7.67 8.96 -34.30
C ALA A 145 7.78 9.08 -35.84
N CYS A 146 8.99 9.07 -36.37
CA CYS A 146 9.27 9.16 -37.79
C CYS A 146 8.72 7.97 -38.59
N GLN A 147 9.04 6.75 -38.16
CA GLN A 147 8.59 5.52 -38.82
C GLN A 147 7.08 5.38 -38.83
N SER A 148 6.40 5.89 -37.79
CA SER A 148 4.94 5.91 -37.76
C SER A 148 4.30 6.83 -38.81
N ARG A 149 5.08 7.73 -39.41
CA ARG A 149 4.68 8.54 -40.58
C ARG A 149 5.04 7.87 -41.90
N GLY A 150 5.50 6.61 -41.89
CA GLY A 150 5.89 5.85 -43.08
C GLY A 150 7.23 6.29 -43.68
N VAL A 151 8.05 7.04 -42.95
CA VAL A 151 9.34 7.51 -43.44
C VAL A 151 10.39 6.42 -43.34
N ALA A 152 11.02 6.06 -44.47
CA ALA A 152 12.16 5.17 -44.49
C ALA A 152 13.43 5.87 -44.00
N LEU A 153 13.97 5.38 -42.88
CA LEU A 153 15.20 5.90 -42.26
C LEU A 153 16.41 5.08 -42.65
N ARG A 154 17.59 5.69 -42.57
CA ARG A 154 18.88 4.99 -42.71
C ARG A 154 19.34 4.47 -41.33
N PRO A 155 20.19 3.42 -41.28
CA PRO A 155 20.77 2.94 -40.03
C PRO A 155 21.42 4.08 -39.23
N TRP A 156 20.89 4.31 -38.03
CA TRP A 156 21.36 5.35 -37.10
C TRP A 156 22.15 4.76 -35.92
N ARG A 157 21.84 3.51 -35.52
CA ARG A 157 22.64 2.74 -34.58
C ARG A 157 23.90 2.20 -35.24
N THR A 158 25.01 2.23 -34.51
CA THR A 158 26.32 1.72 -34.95
C THR A 158 27.02 1.03 -33.78
N PRO A 159 28.07 0.22 -34.01
CA PRO A 159 28.86 -0.37 -32.92
C PRO A 159 29.41 0.68 -31.93
N ALA A 160 29.64 1.90 -32.40
CA ALA A 160 30.17 3.00 -31.61
C ALA A 160 29.08 3.96 -31.06
N PHE A 161 27.81 3.80 -31.43
CA PHE A 161 26.71 4.69 -31.05
C PHE A 161 25.38 3.94 -30.96
N CYS A 162 24.84 3.80 -29.74
CA CYS A 162 23.56 3.14 -29.47
C CYS A 162 23.46 1.73 -30.07
N SER A 163 24.55 0.94 -29.99
CA SER A 163 24.60 -0.42 -30.55
C SER A 163 23.40 -1.24 -30.05
N PRO A 164 22.63 -1.88 -30.95
CA PRO A 164 21.52 -2.70 -30.53
C PRO A 164 22.04 -3.96 -29.82
N VAL A 165 21.30 -4.41 -28.81
CA VAL A 165 21.54 -5.66 -28.11
C VAL A 165 20.23 -6.44 -28.17
N CYS A 166 20.26 -7.59 -28.84
CA CYS A 166 19.11 -8.50 -28.89
C CYS A 166 19.37 -9.74 -28.04
N PRO A 167 18.34 -10.28 -27.36
CA PRO A 167 18.41 -11.58 -26.70
C PRO A 167 18.80 -12.72 -27.65
N PRO A 168 19.15 -13.90 -27.12
CA PRO A 168 19.40 -15.08 -27.94
C PRO A 168 18.22 -15.43 -28.85
N ASN A 169 18.54 -15.89 -30.07
CA ASN A 169 17.58 -16.24 -31.13
C ASN A 169 16.75 -15.06 -31.66
N GLU A 170 17.28 -13.84 -31.50
CA GLU A 170 16.72 -12.62 -32.06
C GLU A 170 17.80 -11.81 -32.78
N HIS A 171 17.39 -11.06 -33.80
CA HIS A 171 18.23 -10.09 -34.49
C HIS A 171 17.57 -8.72 -34.53
N TYR A 172 18.42 -7.69 -34.67
CA TYR A 172 17.95 -6.31 -34.75
C TYR A 172 17.50 -5.98 -36.17
N GLU A 173 16.33 -5.35 -36.29
CA GLU A 173 15.87 -4.70 -37.50
C GLU A 173 15.52 -3.24 -37.23
N LEU A 174 15.99 -2.34 -38.10
CA LEU A 174 15.55 -0.95 -38.04
C LEU A 174 14.06 -0.81 -38.36
N CYS A 175 13.51 -1.66 -39.22
CA CYS A 175 12.17 -1.55 -39.75
C CYS A 175 11.61 -2.96 -39.96
N GLY A 176 11.25 -3.60 -38.85
CA GLY A 176 10.66 -4.95 -38.85
C GLY A 176 9.13 -4.92 -38.86
N ARG A 177 8.53 -6.08 -39.11
CA ARG A 177 7.07 -6.23 -39.17
C ARG A 177 6.45 -6.07 -37.77
N PRO A 178 5.41 -5.23 -37.58
CA PRO A 178 4.83 -4.99 -36.26
C PRO A 178 4.14 -6.21 -35.64
N CYS A 179 3.70 -7.17 -36.45
CA CYS A 179 3.08 -8.41 -36.00
C CYS A 179 3.99 -9.60 -36.34
N PRO A 180 5.05 -9.83 -35.55
CA PRO A 180 5.93 -10.98 -35.78
C PRO A 180 5.18 -12.29 -35.50
N PRO A 181 5.64 -13.42 -36.07
CA PRO A 181 5.17 -14.75 -35.71
C PRO A 181 5.28 -15.01 -34.21
N THR A 182 4.25 -15.62 -33.64
CA THR A 182 4.20 -16.00 -32.23
C THR A 182 3.96 -17.50 -32.10
N CYS A 183 4.19 -18.05 -30.91
CA CYS A 183 3.83 -19.44 -30.64
C CYS A 183 2.32 -19.74 -30.77
N GLN A 184 1.44 -18.74 -30.86
CA GLN A 184 0.01 -18.93 -31.12
C GLN A 184 -0.35 -18.81 -32.61
N ASP A 185 0.50 -18.16 -33.39
CA ASP A 185 0.29 -17.91 -34.81
C ASP A 185 1.64 -17.88 -35.54
N GLU A 186 2.00 -19.01 -36.14
CA GLU A 186 3.26 -19.21 -36.86
C GLU A 186 3.35 -18.35 -38.13
N SER A 187 2.22 -17.92 -38.68
CA SER A 187 2.16 -17.08 -39.88
C SER A 187 2.06 -15.58 -39.55
N GLY A 188 1.85 -15.25 -38.27
CA GLY A 188 1.47 -13.92 -37.82
C GLY A 188 -0.02 -13.64 -38.06
N PRO A 189 -0.64 -12.75 -37.27
CA PRO A 189 -2.08 -12.53 -37.30
C PRO A 189 -2.58 -12.15 -38.72
N PRO A 190 -3.69 -12.74 -39.19
CA PRO A 190 -4.18 -12.59 -40.57
C PRO A 190 -4.58 -11.15 -40.94
N SER A 191 -4.79 -10.28 -39.94
CA SER A 191 -5.11 -8.86 -40.07
C SER A 191 -3.97 -7.98 -39.54
N CYS A 192 -2.72 -8.22 -39.96
CA CYS A 192 -1.63 -7.31 -39.65
C CYS A 192 -1.72 -6.06 -40.55
N PRO A 193 -1.51 -4.83 -40.02
CA PRO A 193 -1.50 -3.61 -40.82
C PRO A 193 -0.50 -3.64 -41.99
N GLU A 194 -0.74 -2.81 -43.00
CA GLU A 194 0.09 -2.68 -44.22
C GLU A 194 1.61 -2.59 -43.92
N PRO A 195 2.49 -3.13 -44.79
CA PRO A 195 3.95 -3.19 -44.60
C PRO A 195 4.64 -1.83 -44.38
N SER A 196 3.97 -0.72 -44.69
CA SER A 196 4.49 0.65 -44.55
C SER A 196 4.52 1.16 -43.11
N LEU A 197 3.79 0.53 -42.18
CA LEU A 197 3.98 0.76 -40.75
C LEU A 197 4.94 -0.33 -40.24
N CYS A 198 6.22 0.00 -40.12
CA CYS A 198 7.22 -0.85 -39.48
C CYS A 198 7.66 -0.25 -38.14
N SER A 199 8.29 -1.07 -37.30
CA SER A 199 8.89 -0.63 -36.05
C SER A 199 10.33 -1.13 -35.94
N GLU A 200 11.19 -0.30 -35.38
CA GLU A 200 12.52 -0.70 -34.94
C GLU A 200 12.45 -1.63 -33.73
N GLY A 201 13.26 -2.69 -33.72
CA GLY A 201 13.31 -3.62 -32.57
C GLY A 201 14.15 -4.87 -32.81
N CYS A 202 14.06 -5.79 -31.86
CA CYS A 202 14.58 -7.15 -31.98
C CYS A 202 13.44 -8.09 -32.40
N PHE A 203 13.72 -8.94 -33.38
CA PHE A 203 12.78 -9.86 -33.99
C PHE A 203 13.34 -11.28 -33.97
N CYS A 204 12.48 -12.27 -33.80
CA CYS A 204 12.90 -13.68 -33.76
C CYS A 204 13.63 -14.08 -35.04
N ASP A 205 14.69 -14.87 -34.90
CA ASP A 205 15.37 -15.48 -36.03
C ASP A 205 14.47 -16.48 -36.77
N PRO A 206 14.73 -16.74 -38.08
CA PRO A 206 13.98 -17.74 -38.83
C PRO A 206 13.96 -19.11 -38.12
N GLY A 207 12.75 -19.65 -37.89
CA GLY A 207 12.54 -20.91 -37.17
C GLY A 207 12.28 -20.75 -35.66
N TYR A 208 12.31 -19.52 -35.14
CA TYR A 208 11.96 -19.17 -33.77
C TYR A 208 10.70 -18.31 -33.72
N PHE A 209 9.92 -18.47 -32.65
CA PHE A 209 8.63 -17.83 -32.46
C PHE A 209 8.57 -17.14 -31.11
N ARG A 210 7.89 -16.00 -31.04
CA ARG A 210 7.78 -15.23 -29.80
C ARG A 210 6.91 -15.98 -28.79
N SER A 211 7.48 -16.27 -27.62
CA SER A 211 6.83 -16.86 -26.44
C SER A 211 7.04 -15.91 -25.25
N GLY A 212 6.14 -14.94 -25.08
CA GLY A 212 6.30 -13.89 -24.08
C GLY A 212 7.42 -12.92 -24.47
N ASP A 213 8.48 -12.89 -23.68
CA ASP A 213 9.67 -12.03 -23.86
C ASP A 213 10.81 -12.70 -24.63
N SER A 214 10.68 -13.99 -24.96
CA SER A 214 11.75 -14.81 -25.53
C SER A 214 11.36 -15.43 -26.87
N CYS A 215 12.34 -15.63 -27.76
CA CYS A 215 12.15 -16.39 -29.00
C CYS A 215 12.61 -17.84 -28.83
N VAL A 216 11.69 -18.77 -29.07
CA VAL A 216 11.87 -20.21 -28.83
C VAL A 216 11.52 -21.03 -30.07
N PRO A 217 12.13 -22.21 -30.29
CA PRO A 217 11.70 -23.11 -31.34
C PRO A 217 10.30 -23.66 -31.04
N LEU A 218 9.57 -24.10 -32.06
CA LEU A 218 8.17 -24.56 -31.93
C LEU A 218 7.98 -25.65 -30.85
N SER A 219 8.94 -26.57 -30.72
CA SER A 219 8.92 -27.63 -29.69
C SER A 219 8.95 -27.10 -28.25
N GLN A 220 9.38 -25.86 -28.04
CA GLN A 220 9.47 -25.20 -26.74
C GLN A 220 8.38 -24.15 -26.54
N CYS A 221 7.47 -23.98 -27.50
CA CYS A 221 6.28 -23.18 -27.30
C CYS A 221 5.45 -23.73 -26.13
N GLY A 222 4.88 -22.79 -25.37
CA GLY A 222 3.92 -23.05 -24.32
C GLY A 222 2.54 -23.45 -24.84
N CYS A 223 1.51 -23.16 -24.06
CA CYS A 223 0.17 -23.73 -24.21
C CYS A 223 -0.88 -22.64 -24.34
N THR A 224 -1.99 -22.96 -25.02
CA THR A 224 -3.15 -22.07 -25.08
C THR A 224 -4.35 -22.72 -24.41
N LEU A 225 -4.92 -22.06 -23.40
CA LEU A 225 -6.14 -22.50 -22.72
C LEU A 225 -7.10 -21.32 -22.57
N GLY A 226 -8.36 -21.49 -23.02
CA GLY A 226 -9.38 -20.43 -22.92
C GLY A 226 -9.03 -19.14 -23.66
N GLY A 227 -8.28 -19.23 -24.76
CA GLY A 227 -7.80 -18.08 -25.53
C GLY A 227 -6.60 -17.34 -24.92
N ARG A 228 -6.04 -17.83 -23.81
CA ARG A 228 -4.84 -17.26 -23.17
C ARG A 228 -3.62 -18.14 -23.39
N TYR A 229 -2.48 -17.51 -23.69
CA TYR A 229 -1.18 -18.15 -23.80
C TYR A 229 -0.50 -18.29 -22.44
N TYR A 230 0.13 -19.42 -22.19
CA TYR A 230 0.95 -19.69 -21.00
C TYR A 230 2.31 -20.23 -21.46
N PRO A 231 3.43 -19.65 -21.02
CA PRO A 231 4.75 -20.15 -21.40
C PRO A 231 4.99 -21.56 -20.83
N ARG A 232 5.91 -22.30 -21.45
CA ARG A 232 6.29 -23.64 -20.98
C ARG A 232 6.74 -23.60 -19.52
N GLY A 233 6.23 -24.52 -18.70
CA GLY A 233 6.51 -24.59 -17.26
C GLY A 233 5.63 -23.67 -16.41
N ALA A 234 4.79 -22.83 -17.01
CA ALA A 234 3.88 -21.97 -16.27
C ALA A 234 2.87 -22.80 -15.47
N GLN A 235 2.67 -22.40 -14.22
CA GLN A 235 1.60 -22.88 -13.35
C GLN A 235 0.55 -21.78 -13.22
N PHE A 236 -0.72 -22.11 -13.42
CA PHE A 236 -1.78 -21.10 -13.47
C PHE A 236 -3.14 -21.66 -13.03
N TYR A 237 -4.06 -20.74 -12.71
CA TYR A 237 -5.43 -21.04 -12.30
C TYR A 237 -6.40 -20.54 -13.37
N PRO A 238 -7.16 -21.41 -14.05
CA PRO A 238 -8.08 -20.99 -15.11
C PRO A 238 -9.40 -20.41 -14.57
N SER A 239 -9.74 -20.65 -13.31
CA SER A 239 -10.98 -20.20 -12.68
C SER A 239 -10.75 -19.10 -11.64
N PRO A 240 -11.67 -18.13 -11.50
CA PRO A 240 -11.57 -17.04 -10.50
C PRO A 240 -11.70 -17.52 -9.05
N THR A 241 -12.00 -18.81 -8.84
CA THR A 241 -12.10 -19.44 -7.52
C THR A 241 -10.84 -20.24 -7.15
N CYS A 242 -9.85 -20.34 -8.05
CA CYS A 242 -8.63 -21.13 -7.86
C CYS A 242 -8.92 -22.59 -7.44
N THR A 243 -9.99 -23.18 -7.96
CA THR A 243 -10.39 -24.58 -7.68
C THR A 243 -9.78 -25.60 -8.64
N GLN A 244 -8.95 -25.13 -9.56
CA GLN A 244 -8.22 -25.94 -10.52
C GLN A 244 -6.84 -25.32 -10.70
N ARG A 245 -5.79 -26.13 -10.65
CA ARG A 245 -4.41 -25.72 -10.92
C ARG A 245 -3.94 -26.43 -12.18
N CYS A 246 -3.39 -25.68 -13.12
CA CYS A 246 -2.88 -26.22 -14.39
C CYS A 246 -1.40 -25.93 -14.56
N VAL A 247 -0.71 -26.83 -15.25
CA VAL A 247 0.70 -26.70 -15.64
C VAL A 247 0.80 -26.82 -17.16
N CYS A 248 1.52 -25.89 -17.77
CA CYS A 248 1.82 -25.95 -19.20
C CYS A 248 3.07 -26.80 -19.46
N SER A 249 2.88 -27.97 -20.05
CA SER A 249 3.94 -28.85 -20.57
C SER A 249 4.34 -28.42 -22.00
N GLY A 250 5.56 -28.76 -22.43
CA GLY A 250 6.04 -28.38 -23.77
C GLY A 250 5.19 -28.98 -24.90
N GLY A 251 5.10 -28.27 -26.04
CA GLY A 251 4.31 -28.73 -27.20
C GLY A 251 2.81 -28.48 -27.07
N GLY A 252 2.39 -27.53 -26.22
CA GLY A 252 1.01 -27.10 -26.07
C GLY A 252 0.15 -27.97 -25.15
N HIS A 253 0.74 -28.94 -24.45
CA HIS A 253 0.02 -29.84 -23.55
C HIS A 253 -0.25 -29.18 -22.20
N VAL A 254 -1.50 -29.19 -21.73
CA VAL A 254 -1.88 -28.66 -20.42
C VAL A 254 -2.35 -29.79 -19.52
N GLU A 255 -1.75 -29.89 -18.35
CA GLU A 255 -2.15 -30.83 -17.30
C GLU A 255 -2.84 -30.04 -16.19
N CYS A 256 -4.07 -30.41 -15.83
CA CYS A 256 -4.84 -29.72 -14.80
C CYS A 256 -5.29 -30.67 -13.68
N GLU A 257 -5.19 -30.20 -12.45
CA GLU A 257 -5.58 -30.89 -11.23
C GLU A 257 -6.68 -30.10 -10.51
N SER A 258 -7.75 -30.79 -10.08
CA SER A 258 -8.78 -30.18 -9.23
C SER A 258 -8.28 -30.06 -7.80
N ILE A 259 -8.42 -28.87 -7.22
CA ILE A 259 -7.99 -28.56 -5.85
C ILE A 259 -9.15 -27.90 -5.08
N PRO A 260 -9.19 -28.02 -3.74
CA PRO A 260 -10.30 -27.48 -2.93
C PRO A 260 -10.39 -25.94 -2.91
N GLY A 261 -9.44 -25.23 -3.52
CA GLY A 261 -9.32 -23.78 -3.50
C GLY A 261 -7.95 -23.35 -2.96
N CYS A 262 -7.82 -22.06 -2.63
CA CYS A 262 -6.59 -21.55 -2.05
C CYS A 262 -6.33 -22.09 -0.64
N PRO A 263 -5.05 -22.27 -0.24
CA PRO A 263 -4.69 -22.63 1.12
C PRO A 263 -5.23 -21.63 2.16
N PRO A 264 -5.39 -22.05 3.43
CA PRO A 264 -5.72 -21.13 4.53
C PRO A 264 -4.77 -19.92 4.57
N GLY A 265 -5.31 -18.74 4.87
CA GLY A 265 -4.55 -17.48 4.90
C GLY A 265 -4.33 -16.82 3.53
N GLN A 266 -4.71 -17.49 2.44
CA GLN A 266 -4.68 -16.94 1.08
C GLN A 266 -6.08 -16.69 0.53
N GLU A 267 -6.16 -15.86 -0.49
CA GLU A 267 -7.37 -15.62 -1.29
C GLU A 267 -7.03 -15.71 -2.77
N CYS A 268 -7.98 -16.22 -3.56
CA CYS A 268 -7.84 -16.23 -5.00
C CYS A 268 -8.08 -14.83 -5.53
N ARG A 269 -7.03 -14.17 -6.02
CA ARG A 269 -7.12 -12.82 -6.56
C ARG A 269 -6.09 -12.60 -7.65
N VAL A 270 -6.26 -11.50 -8.38
CA VAL A 270 -5.24 -11.01 -9.29
C VAL A 270 -4.30 -10.11 -8.51
N GLN A 271 -3.02 -10.48 -8.46
CA GLN A 271 -1.96 -9.63 -7.93
C GLN A 271 -0.89 -9.50 -9.04
N ASP A 272 -0.50 -8.26 -9.34
CA ASP A 272 0.45 -7.94 -10.42
C ASP A 272 0.03 -8.52 -11.78
N GLY A 273 -1.28 -8.55 -12.05
CA GLY A 273 -1.85 -9.08 -13.29
C GLY A 273 -1.96 -10.61 -13.35
N VAL A 274 -1.51 -11.33 -12.33
CA VAL A 274 -1.54 -12.80 -12.26
C VAL A 274 -2.59 -13.28 -11.27
N LEU A 275 -3.56 -14.05 -11.77
CA LEU A 275 -4.53 -14.75 -10.94
C LEU A 275 -3.85 -15.90 -10.21
N GLY A 276 -3.93 -15.90 -8.88
CA GLY A 276 -3.36 -16.95 -8.05
C GLY A 276 -3.86 -16.88 -6.62
N CYS A 277 -3.40 -17.85 -5.83
CA CYS A 277 -3.54 -17.78 -4.39
C CYS A 277 -2.47 -16.84 -3.87
N HIS A 278 -2.91 -15.73 -3.29
CA HIS A 278 -2.04 -14.72 -2.71
C HIS A 278 -2.37 -14.56 -1.23
N PRO A 279 -1.41 -14.20 -0.37
CA PRO A 279 -1.69 -13.88 1.02
C PRO A 279 -2.81 -12.86 1.11
N ARG A 280 -3.80 -13.12 1.98
CA ARG A 280 -4.81 -12.13 2.31
C ARG A 280 -4.09 -10.87 2.75
N SER A 281 -4.27 -9.77 2.02
CA SER A 281 -3.51 -8.53 2.25
C SER A 281 -3.96 -7.77 3.49
N THR A 282 -4.98 -8.25 4.20
CA THR A 282 -5.46 -7.65 5.44
C THR A 282 -4.97 -8.47 6.63
N CYS A 283 -4.28 -7.78 7.54
CA CYS A 283 -4.07 -8.34 8.88
C CYS A 283 -5.44 -8.59 9.52
N GLY A 284 -5.57 -9.67 10.29
CA GLY A 284 -6.75 -9.86 11.12
C GLY A 284 -6.76 -8.84 12.25
N HIS A 285 -7.92 -8.25 12.56
CA HIS A 285 -8.13 -7.42 13.74
C HIS A 285 -9.08 -8.10 14.73
N CYS A 286 -8.62 -8.29 15.96
CA CYS A 286 -9.44 -8.66 17.10
C CYS A 286 -9.51 -7.44 18.03
N GLN A 287 -10.72 -7.06 18.44
CA GLN A 287 -10.94 -5.80 19.14
C GLN A 287 -11.66 -6.01 20.47
N LEU A 288 -11.24 -5.25 21.47
CA LEU A 288 -11.94 -5.02 22.72
C LEU A 288 -12.55 -3.62 22.63
N LEU A 289 -13.88 -3.55 22.75
CA LEU A 289 -14.64 -2.32 22.55
C LEU A 289 -14.99 -1.60 23.87
N GLY A 290 -14.54 -2.15 25.01
CA GLY A 290 -14.88 -1.71 26.36
C GLY A 290 -16.05 -2.50 26.96
N GLY A 291 -16.29 -2.37 28.27
CA GLY A 291 -17.45 -2.95 28.98
C GLY A 291 -17.68 -4.45 28.74
N GLY A 292 -16.60 -5.21 28.54
CA GLY A 292 -16.65 -6.65 28.33
C GLY A 292 -17.10 -7.11 26.94
N ILE A 293 -17.14 -6.25 25.90
CA ILE A 293 -17.45 -6.69 24.52
C ILE A 293 -16.19 -6.91 23.68
N TYR A 294 -16.20 -8.04 22.97
CA TYR A 294 -15.09 -8.53 22.16
C TYR A 294 -15.55 -8.77 20.73
N SER A 295 -14.68 -8.46 19.76
CA SER A 295 -14.82 -8.81 18.35
C SER A 295 -13.67 -9.70 17.92
N THR A 296 -13.99 -10.87 17.37
CA THR A 296 -13.03 -11.85 16.86
C THR A 296 -12.43 -11.42 15.51
N PHE A 297 -11.37 -12.10 15.06
CA PHE A 297 -10.79 -11.89 13.73
C PHE A 297 -11.78 -12.15 12.58
N GLY A 298 -12.79 -13.00 12.81
CA GLY A 298 -13.88 -13.28 11.87
C GLY A 298 -15.05 -12.29 11.95
N GLY A 299 -14.97 -11.27 12.82
CA GLY A 299 -16.02 -10.25 12.98
C GLY A 299 -17.20 -10.66 13.88
N GLN A 300 -17.17 -11.84 14.50
CA GLN A 300 -18.16 -12.25 15.48
C GLN A 300 -17.97 -11.49 16.80
N GLN A 301 -19.07 -11.16 17.49
CA GLN A 301 -19.05 -10.39 18.74
C GLN A 301 -19.62 -11.20 19.92
N ALA A 302 -19.05 -11.01 21.10
CA ALA A 302 -19.59 -11.55 22.36
C ALA A 302 -19.33 -10.59 23.53
N GLY A 303 -20.20 -10.64 24.54
CA GLY A 303 -20.08 -9.89 25.78
C GLY A 303 -19.84 -10.80 26.99
N PHE A 304 -18.93 -10.42 27.88
CA PHE A 304 -18.71 -11.10 29.17
C PHE A 304 -18.67 -10.08 30.31
N GLU A 305 -19.52 -10.28 31.31
CA GLU A 305 -19.54 -9.50 32.55
C GLU A 305 -18.98 -10.31 33.71
N GLY A 306 -18.46 -9.63 34.75
CA GLY A 306 -17.85 -10.26 35.92
C GLY A 306 -16.34 -10.03 36.00
N SER A 307 -15.69 -10.76 36.91
CA SER A 307 -14.27 -10.59 37.24
C SER A 307 -13.50 -11.86 36.88
N CYS A 308 -12.86 -11.85 35.71
CA CYS A 308 -12.19 -13.02 35.16
C CYS A 308 -10.96 -12.63 34.32
N THR A 309 -10.16 -13.63 33.96
CA THR A 309 -9.09 -13.52 32.97
C THR A 309 -9.49 -14.24 31.69
N LEU A 310 -9.45 -13.53 30.57
CA LEU A 310 -9.85 -14.01 29.26
C LEU A 310 -8.62 -14.30 28.40
N PRO A 311 -8.43 -15.55 27.90
CA PRO A 311 -7.41 -15.82 26.89
C PRO A 311 -7.87 -15.23 25.56
N LEU A 312 -7.27 -14.11 25.14
CA LEU A 312 -7.60 -13.45 23.87
C LEU A 312 -6.96 -14.20 22.70
N LEU A 313 -5.66 -14.53 22.82
CA LEU A 313 -4.92 -15.25 21.81
C LEU A 313 -3.93 -16.21 22.46
N GLU A 314 -3.93 -17.45 22.00
CA GLU A 314 -2.91 -18.44 22.30
C GLU A 314 -2.41 -19.07 21.00
N MET A 315 -1.08 -19.03 20.83
CA MET A 315 -0.37 -19.71 19.77
C MET A 315 0.65 -20.66 20.41
N ASP A 316 0.53 -21.94 20.07
CA ASP A 316 1.51 -22.94 20.46
C ASP A 316 2.78 -22.80 19.62
N ALA A 317 3.89 -23.32 20.15
CA ALA A 317 5.13 -23.41 19.41
C ALA A 317 4.92 -24.26 18.14
N GLY A 318 5.27 -23.71 16.98
CA GLY A 318 5.36 -24.51 15.75
C GLY A 318 6.68 -25.29 15.65
N ASP A 319 6.96 -25.83 14.46
CA ASP A 319 8.21 -26.56 14.18
C ASP A 319 9.46 -25.70 14.48
N PRO A 320 10.57 -26.26 14.99
CA PRO A 320 11.74 -25.48 15.40
C PRO A 320 12.41 -24.66 14.28
N GLU A 321 12.23 -25.04 13.02
CA GLU A 321 12.84 -24.37 11.86
C GLU A 321 11.91 -23.37 11.14
N GLU A 322 10.58 -23.49 11.24
CA GLU A 322 9.61 -22.68 10.47
C GLU A 322 8.37 -22.25 11.28
N GLY A 323 8.27 -22.64 12.53
CA GLY A 323 7.09 -22.45 13.38
C GLY A 323 7.04 -21.11 14.10
N PRO A 324 5.83 -20.57 14.36
CA PRO A 324 5.70 -19.38 15.21
C PRO A 324 6.17 -19.69 16.63
N GLN A 325 6.85 -18.71 17.24
CA GLN A 325 7.17 -18.73 18.67
C GLN A 325 5.88 -18.76 19.50
N PRO A 326 5.89 -19.42 20.67
CA PRO A 326 4.73 -19.44 21.55
C PRO A 326 4.39 -18.01 21.99
N LEU A 327 3.10 -17.68 21.88
CA LEU A 327 2.58 -16.37 22.21
C LEU A 327 1.26 -16.51 22.95
N ARG A 328 1.12 -15.75 24.04
CA ARG A 328 -0.12 -15.68 24.80
C ARG A 328 -0.51 -14.23 25.06
N VAL A 329 -1.78 -13.92 24.85
CA VAL A 329 -2.39 -12.64 25.17
C VAL A 329 -3.60 -12.91 26.06
N ALA A 330 -3.57 -12.36 27.26
CA ALA A 330 -4.64 -12.49 28.24
C ALA A 330 -5.12 -11.12 28.70
N LEU A 331 -6.42 -11.02 28.97
CA LEU A 331 -7.06 -9.81 29.48
C LEU A 331 -7.69 -10.10 30.83
N GLU A 332 -7.24 -9.40 31.87
CA GLU A 332 -7.90 -9.37 33.16
C GLU A 332 -8.94 -8.25 33.16
N GLN A 333 -10.17 -8.60 33.56
CA GLN A 333 -11.26 -7.65 33.74
C GLN A 333 -11.87 -7.76 35.13
N HIS A 334 -12.40 -6.65 35.63
CA HIS A 334 -13.18 -6.57 36.86
C HIS A 334 -14.50 -5.87 36.56
N GLU A 335 -15.62 -6.57 36.74
CA GLU A 335 -16.97 -6.07 36.39
C GLU A 335 -17.04 -5.52 34.95
N GLY A 336 -16.44 -6.25 33.99
CA GLY A 336 -16.40 -5.86 32.58
C GLY A 336 -15.45 -4.70 32.23
N GLN A 337 -14.79 -4.09 33.22
CA GLN A 337 -13.76 -3.07 32.98
C GLN A 337 -12.37 -3.70 32.87
N VAL A 338 -11.58 -3.24 31.90
CA VAL A 338 -10.20 -3.71 31.73
C VAL A 338 -9.37 -3.36 32.95
N ARG A 339 -8.68 -4.36 33.50
CA ARG A 339 -7.71 -4.17 34.57
C ARG A 339 -6.28 -4.21 34.05
N ARG A 340 -5.98 -5.22 33.25
CA ARG A 340 -4.63 -5.54 32.78
C ARG A 340 -4.65 -6.36 31.50
N VAL A 341 -3.82 -5.98 30.54
CA VAL A 341 -3.51 -6.77 29.34
C VAL A 341 -2.14 -7.39 29.51
N THR A 342 -2.05 -8.71 29.54
CA THR A 342 -0.79 -9.45 29.69
C THR A 342 -0.40 -10.12 28.38
N VAL A 343 0.85 -9.96 27.98
CA VAL A 343 1.42 -10.52 26.76
C VAL A 343 2.67 -11.30 27.13
N THR A 344 2.67 -12.61 26.86
CA THR A 344 3.83 -13.47 27.06
C THR A 344 4.35 -13.90 25.70
N ALA A 345 5.57 -13.50 25.36
CA ALA A 345 6.22 -13.78 24.08
C ALA A 345 7.73 -13.96 24.29
N GLN A 346 8.34 -14.93 23.61
CA GLN A 346 9.80 -15.17 23.67
C GLN A 346 10.34 -15.32 25.10
N GLY A 347 9.53 -15.85 26.02
CA GLY A 347 9.88 -16.00 27.44
C GLY A 347 9.77 -14.73 28.29
N VAL A 348 9.42 -13.58 27.70
CA VAL A 348 9.20 -12.31 28.37
C VAL A 348 7.70 -12.09 28.60
N THR A 349 7.33 -11.59 29.77
CA THR A 349 5.96 -11.23 30.11
C THR A 349 5.82 -9.72 30.27
N VAL A 350 5.02 -9.10 29.41
CA VAL A 350 4.66 -7.68 29.49
C VAL A 350 3.24 -7.56 30.03
N ALA A 351 3.08 -6.87 31.16
CA ALA A 351 1.78 -6.53 31.72
C ALA A 351 1.51 -5.03 31.52
N MET A 352 0.42 -4.69 30.83
CA MET A 352 -0.05 -3.32 30.61
C MET A 352 -1.29 -3.10 31.45
N ASP A 353 -1.17 -2.33 32.53
CA ASP A 353 -2.30 -2.00 33.39
C ASP A 353 -3.16 -0.89 32.79
N ARG A 354 -4.40 -0.81 33.24
CA ARG A 354 -5.21 0.40 33.07
C ARG A 354 -4.50 1.62 33.66
N GLY A 355 -4.51 2.73 32.92
CA GLY A 355 -3.70 3.91 33.22
C GLY A 355 -2.26 3.74 32.71
N GLN A 356 -1.30 4.45 33.31
CA GLN A 356 0.08 4.52 32.76
C GLN A 356 1.04 3.46 33.31
N HIS A 357 0.55 2.53 34.14
CA HIS A 357 1.40 1.51 34.74
C HIS A 357 1.59 0.32 33.80
N TRP A 358 2.81 -0.22 33.80
CA TRP A 358 3.17 -1.40 33.03
C TRP A 358 4.40 -2.03 33.67
N GLU A 359 4.58 -3.32 33.41
CA GLU A 359 5.64 -4.15 33.97
C GLU A 359 6.19 -5.08 32.89
N VAL A 360 7.49 -5.36 32.95
CA VAL A 360 8.15 -6.45 32.21
C VAL A 360 8.74 -7.39 33.22
N ASP A 361 8.34 -8.66 33.17
CA ASP A 361 8.77 -9.70 34.10
C ASP A 361 8.62 -9.30 35.59
N GLY A 362 7.61 -8.49 35.87
CA GLY A 362 7.29 -7.97 37.22
C GLY A 362 8.03 -6.69 37.62
N GLU A 363 8.89 -6.15 36.76
CA GLU A 363 9.63 -4.90 37.01
C GLU A 363 9.07 -3.73 36.20
N ARG A 364 9.08 -2.53 36.81
CA ARG A 364 8.64 -1.31 36.13
C ARG A 364 9.77 -0.70 35.33
N HIS A 365 9.46 -0.30 34.11
CA HIS A 365 10.42 0.34 33.21
C HIS A 365 9.88 1.66 32.67
N VAL A 366 10.76 2.46 32.06
CA VAL A 366 10.39 3.67 31.32
C VAL A 366 10.36 3.33 29.82
N LEU A 367 9.33 3.79 29.12
CA LEU A 367 9.16 3.56 27.68
C LEU A 367 9.89 4.61 26.83
N PRO A 368 10.31 4.27 25.59
CA PRO A 368 10.18 2.96 24.94
C PRO A 368 11.22 1.94 25.44
N LEU A 369 10.87 0.65 25.39
CA LEU A 369 11.74 -0.46 25.74
C LEU A 369 11.75 -1.50 24.61
N TRP A 370 12.94 -1.97 24.25
CA TRP A 370 13.15 -2.99 23.22
C TRP A 370 13.99 -4.13 23.81
N LEU A 371 13.55 -5.37 23.61
CA LEU A 371 14.12 -6.60 24.17
C LEU A 371 14.43 -7.60 23.05
N GLY A 372 15.24 -8.62 23.35
CA GLY A 372 15.55 -9.71 22.42
C GLY A 372 16.20 -9.25 21.11
N GLU A 373 17.21 -8.37 21.19
CA GLU A 373 17.84 -7.73 20.01
C GLU A 373 16.87 -6.95 19.12
N GLY A 374 15.77 -6.43 19.71
CA GLY A 374 14.76 -5.65 18.99
C GLY A 374 13.59 -6.48 18.45
N SER A 375 13.52 -7.77 18.79
CA SER A 375 12.43 -8.66 18.42
C SER A 375 11.12 -8.36 19.14
N LEU A 376 11.17 -7.70 20.31
CA LEU A 376 10.00 -7.29 21.09
C LEU A 376 10.15 -5.83 21.53
N GLY A 377 9.19 -4.98 21.16
CA GLY A 377 9.16 -3.56 21.47
C GLY A 377 7.90 -3.17 22.21
N VAL A 378 8.05 -2.40 23.28
CA VAL A 378 6.95 -1.75 24.00
C VAL A 378 7.17 -0.25 23.94
N THR A 379 6.17 0.50 23.50
CA THR A 379 6.26 1.96 23.34
C THR A 379 4.97 2.64 23.81
N GLN A 380 5.07 3.90 24.22
CA GLN A 380 3.90 4.75 24.45
C GLN A 380 3.78 5.75 23.30
N VAL A 381 2.61 5.84 22.68
CA VAL A 381 2.31 6.79 21.61
C VAL A 381 1.01 7.51 21.94
N GLY A 382 1.12 8.79 22.32
CA GLY A 382 0.00 9.53 22.88
C GLY A 382 -0.49 8.86 24.16
N SER A 383 -1.79 8.59 24.22
CA SER A 383 -2.44 7.83 25.29
C SER A 383 -2.28 6.32 25.15
N HIS A 384 -1.82 5.80 24.01
CA HIS A 384 -1.79 4.37 23.74
C HIS A 384 -0.46 3.71 24.13
N ARG A 385 -0.55 2.44 24.54
CA ARG A 385 0.57 1.51 24.65
C ARG A 385 0.57 0.63 23.41
N LEU A 386 1.72 0.56 22.75
CA LEU A 386 1.93 -0.23 21.55
C LEU A 386 3.00 -1.28 21.85
N LEU A 387 2.59 -2.54 21.82
CA LEU A 387 3.48 -3.69 21.84
C LEU A 387 3.62 -4.26 20.42
N GLN A 388 4.85 -4.53 20.01
CA GLN A 388 5.18 -5.08 18.71
C GLN A 388 6.11 -6.29 18.87
N VAL A 389 5.75 -7.39 18.23
CA VAL A 389 6.62 -8.57 18.09
C VAL A 389 7.05 -8.66 16.62
N LEU A 390 8.35 -8.79 16.37
CA LEU A 390 8.89 -8.93 15.02
C LEU A 390 8.33 -10.18 14.34
N GLY A 391 7.75 -10.02 13.15
CA GLY A 391 7.07 -11.11 12.43
C GLY A 391 5.79 -11.63 13.10
N GLY A 392 5.36 -11.03 14.21
CA GLY A 392 4.23 -11.45 15.01
C GLY A 392 3.13 -10.37 15.13
N PRO A 393 2.25 -10.48 16.14
CA PRO A 393 1.18 -9.53 16.31
C PRO A 393 1.65 -8.18 16.85
N LYS A 394 0.77 -7.21 16.66
CA LYS A 394 0.83 -5.89 17.27
C LYS A 394 -0.37 -5.70 18.16
N ILE A 395 -0.14 -5.15 19.35
CA ILE A 395 -1.21 -4.86 20.32
C ILE A 395 -1.17 -3.38 20.59
N LEU A 396 -2.29 -2.70 20.32
CA LEU A 396 -2.48 -1.30 20.66
C LEU A 396 -3.56 -1.24 21.75
N TYR A 397 -3.21 -0.70 22.92
CA TYR A 397 -4.11 -0.54 24.06
C TYR A 397 -4.16 0.93 24.47
N ASP A 398 -5.35 1.52 24.50
CA ASP A 398 -5.55 2.94 24.87
C ASP A 398 -5.26 3.25 26.35
N GLY A 399 -5.11 2.22 27.19
CA GLY A 399 -4.91 2.38 28.63
C GLY A 399 -6.19 2.51 29.43
N ASP A 400 -7.34 2.32 28.81
CA ASP A 400 -8.63 2.42 29.45
C ASP A 400 -9.55 1.28 29.03
N SER A 401 -10.15 1.36 27.84
CA SER A 401 -11.26 0.48 27.46
C SER A 401 -11.11 -0.15 26.08
N TYR A 402 -10.21 0.34 25.22
CA TYR A 402 -10.02 -0.16 23.86
C TYR A 402 -8.67 -0.82 23.68
N ALA A 403 -8.69 -2.05 23.18
CA ALA A 403 -7.50 -2.73 22.70
C ALA A 403 -7.75 -3.34 21.32
N VAL A 404 -6.77 -3.26 20.43
CA VAL A 404 -6.78 -3.99 19.16
C VAL A 404 -5.54 -4.85 19.04
N LEU A 405 -5.78 -6.13 18.82
CA LEU A 405 -4.79 -7.12 18.45
C LEU A 405 -4.80 -7.26 16.94
N THR A 406 -3.68 -6.95 16.31
CA THR A 406 -3.46 -7.10 14.88
C THR A 406 -2.56 -8.29 14.65
N LEU A 407 -3.06 -9.30 13.95
CA LEU A 407 -2.28 -10.49 13.63
C LEU A 407 -1.92 -10.46 12.13
N PRO A 408 -0.64 -10.60 11.76
CA PRO A 408 -0.28 -10.80 10.36
C PRO A 408 -0.95 -12.08 9.82
N PRO A 409 -1.03 -12.24 8.48
CA PRO A 409 -1.59 -13.45 7.87
C PRO A 409 -0.85 -14.68 8.40
N THR A 410 -1.53 -15.50 9.21
CA THR A 410 -1.01 -16.73 9.79
C THR A 410 -1.59 -17.94 9.06
N HIS A 411 -0.83 -19.03 8.99
CA HIS A 411 -1.23 -20.27 8.32
C HIS A 411 -2.22 -21.11 9.17
N GLN A 412 -2.35 -20.80 10.47
CA GLN A 412 -3.27 -21.46 11.41
C GLN A 412 -4.06 -20.42 12.23
N PRO A 413 -5.37 -20.62 12.44
CA PRO A 413 -6.15 -19.75 13.30
C PRO A 413 -5.67 -19.88 14.76
N PRO A 414 -5.48 -18.76 15.48
CA PRO A 414 -5.07 -18.81 16.88
C PRO A 414 -6.20 -19.38 17.77
N ARG A 415 -5.83 -19.96 18.91
CA ARG A 415 -6.79 -20.32 19.97
C ARG A 415 -7.12 -19.08 20.80
N GLY A 416 -8.18 -19.19 21.60
CA GLY A 416 -8.65 -18.10 22.44
C GLY A 416 -9.77 -17.29 21.77
N LEU A 417 -10.23 -16.27 22.49
CA LEU A 417 -11.43 -15.50 22.14
C LEU A 417 -11.35 -14.86 20.75
N CYS A 418 -10.16 -14.50 20.29
CA CYS A 418 -9.97 -13.86 19.00
C CYS A 418 -10.09 -14.81 17.80
N GLY A 419 -9.93 -16.13 17.99
CA GLY A 419 -9.80 -17.09 16.88
C GLY A 419 -10.70 -18.33 16.94
N ASP A 420 -11.20 -18.74 18.12
CA ASP A 420 -12.13 -19.87 18.25
C ASP A 420 -13.54 -19.39 18.67
N PRO A 421 -14.52 -19.36 17.75
CA PRO A 421 -15.88 -18.95 18.06
C PRO A 421 -16.58 -19.87 19.07
N LYS A 422 -16.11 -21.11 19.26
CA LYS A 422 -16.69 -22.01 20.28
C LYS A 422 -16.40 -21.55 21.70
N ILE A 423 -15.34 -20.78 21.92
CA ILE A 423 -15.05 -20.16 23.23
C ILE A 423 -16.10 -19.09 23.57
N LEU A 424 -16.85 -18.58 22.58
CA LEU A 424 -17.99 -17.68 22.79
C LEU A 424 -19.22 -18.41 23.35
N GLU A 425 -19.27 -19.75 23.34
CA GLU A 425 -20.41 -20.54 23.81
C GLU A 425 -20.30 -20.92 25.30
N THR A 426 -19.11 -20.86 25.90
CA THR A 426 -18.89 -21.17 27.32
C THR A 426 -18.15 -20.04 28.03
N PRO A 427 -18.79 -19.32 28.98
CA PRO A 427 -18.13 -18.24 29.69
C PRO A 427 -17.03 -18.77 30.63
N PRO A 428 -15.90 -18.07 30.73
CA PRO A 428 -14.84 -18.44 31.66
C PRO A 428 -15.29 -18.31 33.12
N PRO A 429 -14.59 -18.98 34.07
CA PRO A 429 -14.94 -18.92 35.49
C PRO A 429 -15.08 -17.49 35.99
N ASN A 430 -16.10 -17.23 36.80
CA ASN A 430 -16.45 -15.92 37.37
C ASN A 430 -16.88 -14.85 36.35
N CYS A 431 -17.07 -15.23 35.09
CA CYS A 431 -17.72 -14.40 34.08
C CYS A 431 -19.03 -15.03 33.61
N THR A 432 -19.96 -14.19 33.18
CA THR A 432 -21.24 -14.58 32.60
C THR A 432 -21.37 -13.95 31.23
N GLN A 433 -21.88 -14.72 30.28
CA GLN A 433 -22.13 -14.21 28.94
C GLN A 433 -23.28 -13.20 28.99
N VAL A 434 -23.08 -12.06 28.34
CA VAL A 434 -24.08 -11.00 28.22
C VAL A 434 -24.79 -11.16 26.89
N ASP A 435 -26.13 -11.14 26.93
CA ASP A 435 -26.92 -11.10 25.71
C ASP A 435 -26.77 -9.75 25.03
N LEU A 436 -26.14 -9.77 23.85
CA LEU A 436 -25.94 -8.57 23.06
C LEU A 436 -27.22 -8.17 22.32
N GLU A 437 -28.17 -9.08 22.06
CA GLU A 437 -29.34 -8.86 21.19
C GLU A 437 -30.44 -7.97 21.80
N GLY A 438 -30.45 -7.79 23.13
CA GLY A 438 -31.37 -6.89 23.82
C GLY A 438 -31.07 -5.40 23.58
N THR A 439 -32.07 -4.60 23.23
CA THR A 439 -31.98 -3.13 23.17
C THR A 439 -32.36 -2.53 24.53
N PRO A 440 -31.44 -1.91 25.28
CA PRO A 440 -31.85 -1.05 26.39
C PRO A 440 -32.60 0.16 25.85
N SER A 441 -33.74 0.53 26.45
CA SER A 441 -34.42 1.79 26.14
C SER A 441 -33.64 2.95 26.74
N CYS A 442 -32.65 3.47 26.01
CA CYS A 442 -31.88 4.62 26.46
C CYS A 442 -32.60 5.94 26.09
N PRO A 443 -32.61 6.98 26.95
CA PRO A 443 -33.04 8.30 26.53
C PRO A 443 -32.19 8.81 25.35
N PRO A 444 -32.78 9.51 24.38
CA PRO A 444 -32.08 9.92 23.17
C PRO A 444 -30.93 10.90 23.49
N GLY A 445 -29.75 10.66 22.89
CA GLY A 445 -28.81 11.75 22.57
C GLY A 445 -27.41 11.70 23.20
N ARG A 446 -27.11 10.88 24.22
CA ARG A 446 -25.75 10.91 24.82
C ARG A 446 -24.71 10.22 23.94
N CYS A 447 -25.01 9.05 23.39
CA CYS A 447 -24.08 8.32 22.52
C CYS A 447 -24.21 8.68 21.03
N ALA A 448 -25.26 9.43 20.66
CA ALA A 448 -25.61 9.73 19.27
C ALA A 448 -24.50 10.46 18.50
N VAL A 449 -23.64 11.21 19.21
CA VAL A 449 -22.48 11.91 18.62
C VAL A 449 -21.54 10.97 17.86
N LEU A 450 -21.45 9.69 18.24
CA LEU A 450 -20.64 8.69 17.53
C LEU A 450 -21.12 8.44 16.11
N ALA A 451 -22.44 8.53 15.89
CA ALA A 451 -23.09 8.25 14.62
C ALA A 451 -23.49 9.51 13.84
N ASP A 452 -23.22 10.71 14.37
CA ASP A 452 -23.47 11.97 13.68
C ASP A 452 -22.41 12.19 12.58
N PRO A 453 -22.78 12.18 11.28
CA PRO A 453 -21.85 12.40 10.18
C PRO A 453 -21.28 13.83 10.14
N ALA A 454 -21.98 14.81 10.72
CA ALA A 454 -21.49 16.19 10.86
C ALA A 454 -20.69 16.40 12.15
N GLY A 455 -20.83 15.48 13.12
CA GLY A 455 -20.17 15.52 14.42
C GLY A 455 -18.66 15.25 14.37
N PRO A 456 -17.95 15.38 15.50
CA PRO A 456 -16.48 15.34 15.54
C PRO A 456 -15.89 14.01 15.05
N PHE A 457 -16.66 12.93 15.10
CA PHE A 457 -16.27 11.60 14.61
C PHE A 457 -16.68 11.30 13.15
N GLY A 458 -17.32 12.21 12.43
CA GLY A 458 -17.79 11.98 11.05
C GLY A 458 -16.70 11.54 10.08
N GLY A 459 -15.48 12.10 10.22
CA GLY A 459 -14.30 11.70 9.43
C GLY A 459 -13.81 10.27 9.69
N CYS A 460 -14.29 9.63 10.76
CA CYS A 460 -13.97 8.25 11.09
C CYS A 460 -14.88 7.23 10.41
N HIS A 461 -16.09 7.63 9.99
CA HIS A 461 -17.14 6.68 9.56
C HIS A 461 -16.75 5.84 8.35
N GLY A 462 -15.88 6.37 7.47
CA GLY A 462 -15.34 5.63 6.33
C GLY A 462 -14.27 4.60 6.70
N ALA A 463 -13.55 4.81 7.81
CA ALA A 463 -12.50 3.91 8.28
C ALA A 463 -13.03 2.89 9.31
N VAL A 464 -13.92 3.32 10.20
CA VAL A 464 -14.55 2.50 11.25
C VAL A 464 -16.04 2.82 11.29
N PRO A 465 -16.93 1.86 10.96
CA PRO A 465 -18.37 2.08 11.09
C PRO A 465 -18.79 2.29 12.57
N PRO A 466 -19.60 3.31 12.89
CA PRO A 466 -19.93 3.66 14.28
C PRO A 466 -20.85 2.66 14.98
N ARG A 467 -21.53 1.77 14.24
CA ARG A 467 -22.65 0.95 14.76
C ARG A 467 -22.29 0.13 16.00
N ALA A 468 -21.14 -0.55 16.00
CA ALA A 468 -20.71 -1.37 17.13
C ALA A 468 -20.34 -0.53 18.35
N HIS A 469 -19.61 0.57 18.15
CA HIS A 469 -19.21 1.49 19.21
C HIS A 469 -20.40 2.28 19.78
N LEU A 470 -21.39 2.63 18.95
CA LEU A 470 -22.63 3.26 19.39
C LEU A 470 -23.39 2.34 20.35
N ARG A 471 -23.62 1.09 19.93
CA ARG A 471 -24.28 0.08 20.78
C ARG A 471 -23.54 -0.14 22.09
N MET A 472 -22.20 -0.15 22.04
CA MET A 472 -21.36 -0.27 23.22
C MET A 472 -21.55 0.89 24.21
N CYS A 473 -21.52 2.11 23.69
CA CYS A 473 -21.77 3.31 24.50
C CYS A 473 -23.15 3.24 25.17
N GLU A 474 -24.18 2.80 24.44
CA GLU A 474 -25.54 2.66 24.99
C GLU A 474 -25.59 1.58 26.08
N LEU A 475 -24.94 0.43 25.89
CA LEU A 475 -24.89 -0.61 26.93
C LEU A 475 -24.19 -0.08 28.20
N GLN A 476 -23.06 0.60 28.08
CA GLN A 476 -22.32 1.16 29.23
C GLN A 476 -23.08 2.27 29.95
N VAL A 477 -23.71 3.17 29.21
CA VAL A 477 -24.37 4.34 29.77
C VAL A 477 -25.73 3.99 30.39
N CYS A 478 -26.38 2.94 29.89
CA CYS A 478 -27.80 2.69 30.14
C CYS A 478 -28.09 1.39 30.95
N ALA A 479 -27.09 0.55 31.24
CA ALA A 479 -27.26 -0.71 32.01
C ALA A 479 -27.77 -0.57 33.46
N GLY A 480 -27.85 0.66 34.02
CA GLY A 480 -28.24 0.91 35.42
C GLY A 480 -29.64 1.49 35.66
N GLY A 481 -30.53 1.58 34.65
CA GLY A 481 -31.92 2.06 34.82
C GLY A 481 -32.10 3.56 35.10
N ALA A 482 -31.02 4.30 35.36
CA ALA A 482 -30.96 5.75 35.30
C ALA A 482 -29.74 6.12 34.44
N GLY A 483 -29.94 6.83 33.32
CA GLY A 483 -28.90 7.15 32.32
C GLY A 483 -27.75 8.03 32.83
N GLY A 484 -26.99 7.53 33.80
CA GLY A 484 -25.91 8.22 34.52
C GLY A 484 -24.51 7.66 34.28
N GLY A 485 -24.32 6.67 33.39
CA GLY A 485 -22.99 6.21 33.03
C GLY A 485 -22.18 7.28 32.28
N ASP A 486 -20.86 7.22 32.40
CA ASP A 486 -19.93 8.10 31.71
C ASP A 486 -19.70 7.60 30.26
N PRO A 487 -20.04 8.38 29.20
CA PRO A 487 -19.83 7.99 27.82
C PRO A 487 -18.39 8.23 27.35
N CYS A 488 -17.58 8.96 28.11
CA CYS A 488 -16.22 9.34 27.70
C CYS A 488 -15.30 8.14 27.39
N PRO A 489 -15.33 7.01 28.14
CA PRO A 489 -14.59 5.81 27.76
C PRO A 489 -14.99 5.25 26.39
N ALA A 490 -16.29 5.24 26.06
CA ALA A 490 -16.76 4.77 24.76
C ALA A 490 -16.31 5.69 23.62
N PHE A 491 -16.34 7.01 23.85
CA PHE A 491 -15.85 7.99 22.89
C PHE A 491 -14.34 7.87 22.69
N GLN A 492 -13.59 7.69 23.77
CA GLN A 492 -12.16 7.41 23.75
C GLN A 492 -11.85 6.15 22.93
N GLY A 493 -12.61 5.08 23.14
CA GLY A 493 -12.43 3.82 22.41
C GLY A 493 -12.71 3.97 20.92
N TYR A 494 -13.71 4.76 20.52
CA TYR A 494 -13.98 5.03 19.10
C TYR A 494 -12.93 5.94 18.47
N ALA A 495 -12.46 6.96 19.19
CA ALA A 495 -11.34 7.81 18.78
C ALA A 495 -10.07 6.97 18.53
N ALA A 496 -9.76 6.06 19.46
CA ALA A 496 -8.64 5.13 19.36
C ALA A 496 -8.76 4.22 18.13
N ALA A 497 -9.94 3.61 17.93
CA ALA A 497 -10.21 2.76 16.77
C ALA A 497 -10.06 3.53 15.45
N CYS A 498 -10.59 4.76 15.39
CA CYS A 498 -10.48 5.64 14.24
C CYS A 498 -9.01 5.91 13.88
N GLN A 499 -8.20 6.35 14.85
CA GLN A 499 -6.78 6.61 14.63
C GLN A 499 -5.98 5.36 14.27
N ALA A 500 -6.32 4.21 14.86
CA ALA A 500 -5.70 2.92 14.53
C ALA A 500 -5.98 2.51 13.07
N ALA A 501 -7.21 2.71 12.61
CA ALA A 501 -7.65 2.46 11.23
C ALA A 501 -7.16 3.51 10.22
N GLY A 502 -6.57 4.62 10.68
CA GLY A 502 -6.12 5.73 9.82
C GLY A 502 -7.24 6.68 9.39
N GLY A 503 -8.36 6.71 10.12
CA GLY A 503 -9.42 7.70 9.92
C GLY A 503 -9.05 9.09 10.44
N GLU A 504 -9.79 10.10 10.01
CA GLU A 504 -9.56 11.50 10.38
C GLU A 504 -10.38 11.86 11.63
N LEU A 505 -9.69 12.09 12.74
CA LEU A 505 -10.28 12.49 14.01
C LEU A 505 -10.12 14.01 14.21
N ARG A 506 -11.22 14.70 14.50
CA ARG A 506 -11.23 16.13 14.88
C ARG A 506 -11.20 16.28 16.41
N GLU A 507 -11.07 17.52 16.88
CA GLU A 507 -11.25 17.82 18.30
C GLU A 507 -12.65 17.36 18.71
N TRP A 508 -12.72 16.54 19.74
CA TRP A 508 -13.99 15.94 20.20
C TRP A 508 -14.18 16.09 21.71
N ARG A 509 -13.13 16.40 22.48
CA ARG A 509 -13.18 16.38 23.94
C ARG A 509 -13.93 17.57 24.50
N GLU A 510 -13.69 18.75 23.95
CA GLU A 510 -14.40 19.95 24.38
C GLU A 510 -15.86 19.88 23.94
N GLU A 511 -16.11 19.44 22.69
CA GLU A 511 -17.45 19.30 22.12
C GLU A 511 -18.33 18.29 22.86
N THR A 512 -17.74 17.19 23.35
CA THR A 512 -18.48 16.12 24.05
C THR A 512 -18.43 16.23 25.57
N GLY A 513 -17.65 17.17 26.13
CA GLY A 513 -17.46 17.31 27.57
C GLY A 513 -16.60 16.21 28.20
N CYS A 514 -15.65 15.65 27.45
CA CYS A 514 -14.76 14.56 27.85
C CYS A 514 -13.27 14.99 27.94
N PRO A 515 -12.91 15.94 28.83
CA PRO A 515 -11.58 16.52 28.87
C PRO A 515 -10.50 15.52 29.30
N LEU A 516 -9.33 15.58 28.65
CA LEU A 516 -8.14 14.83 29.05
C LEU A 516 -7.25 15.70 29.93
N ARG A 517 -6.89 15.21 31.12
CA ARG A 517 -5.95 15.90 31.99
C ARG A 517 -4.53 15.47 31.66
N CYS A 518 -3.73 16.43 31.18
CA CYS A 518 -2.33 16.20 30.88
C CYS A 518 -1.42 16.46 32.09
N PRO A 519 -0.31 15.70 32.24
CA PRO A 519 0.69 15.95 33.26
C PRO A 519 1.21 17.40 33.24
N PRO A 520 1.74 17.91 34.36
CA PRO A 520 2.35 19.24 34.39
C PRO A 520 3.40 19.41 33.29
N ARG A 521 3.39 20.58 32.63
CA ARG A 521 4.31 20.92 31.51
C ARG A 521 4.14 20.04 30.27
N SER A 522 2.91 19.59 30.02
CA SER A 522 2.50 18.95 28.78
C SER A 522 1.19 19.52 28.29
N GLN A 523 0.91 19.33 27.00
CA GLN A 523 -0.30 19.80 26.35
C GLN A 523 -0.99 18.66 25.61
N TYR A 524 -2.32 18.70 25.59
CA TYR A 524 -3.13 17.80 24.80
C TYR A 524 -2.87 18.03 23.31
N GLN A 525 -2.78 16.94 22.54
CA GLN A 525 -2.71 16.97 21.08
C GLN A 525 -3.47 15.76 20.53
N LEU A 526 -4.20 15.98 19.42
CA LEU A 526 -4.80 14.89 18.63
C LEU A 526 -3.75 13.95 18.01
N CYS A 527 -2.52 14.45 17.82
CA CYS A 527 -1.41 13.73 17.20
C CYS A 527 -0.15 13.86 18.07
N ALA A 528 -0.14 13.23 19.24
CA ALA A 528 1.02 13.17 20.13
C ALA A 528 1.95 11.99 19.75
N ARG A 529 3.25 12.26 19.70
CA ARG A 529 4.32 11.25 19.49
C ARG A 529 5.18 11.15 20.74
N THR A 530 4.58 10.68 21.83
CA THR A 530 5.22 10.64 23.15
C THR A 530 6.50 9.81 23.19
N CYS A 531 6.59 8.71 22.42
CA CYS A 531 7.82 7.91 22.34
C CYS A 531 9.03 8.63 21.73
N ALA A 532 8.85 9.76 21.03
CA ALA A 532 9.96 10.46 20.37
C ALA A 532 10.82 11.29 21.35
N ARG A 533 10.29 11.64 22.53
CA ARG A 533 10.96 12.50 23.52
C ARG A 533 10.73 11.99 24.93
N THR A 534 11.43 10.93 25.30
CA THR A 534 11.39 10.33 26.65
C THR A 534 12.79 10.25 27.25
N CYS A 535 12.86 10.09 28.57
CA CYS A 535 14.13 9.85 29.25
C CYS A 535 14.81 8.54 28.80
N ALA A 536 14.02 7.49 28.51
CA ALA A 536 14.55 6.24 27.98
C ALA A 536 15.23 6.41 26.61
N GLY A 537 14.75 7.34 25.77
CA GLY A 537 15.33 7.65 24.47
C GLY A 537 16.63 8.46 24.51
N VAL A 538 17.07 8.95 25.68
CA VAL A 538 18.36 9.68 25.81
C VAL A 538 19.54 8.72 25.66
N SER A 539 19.41 7.51 26.20
CA SER A 539 20.49 6.53 26.29
C SER A 539 20.64 5.69 25.02
N ALA A 540 19.58 5.57 24.22
CA ALA A 540 19.58 4.82 22.97
C ALA A 540 18.57 5.41 21.97
N LEU A 541 18.95 5.42 20.68
CA LEU A 541 18.04 5.73 19.57
C LEU A 541 17.04 4.57 19.40
N THR A 542 16.00 4.57 20.23
CA THR A 542 14.93 3.57 20.19
C THR A 542 13.91 3.92 19.10
N PRO A 543 13.50 2.95 18.26
CA PRO A 543 12.46 3.16 17.28
C PRO A 543 11.15 3.64 17.93
N CYS A 544 10.56 4.69 17.37
CA CYS A 544 9.24 5.20 17.73
C CYS A 544 8.33 5.08 16.50
N SER A 545 7.06 4.76 16.72
CA SER A 545 6.11 4.62 15.62
C SER A 545 6.03 5.90 14.79
N GLY A 546 6.01 5.76 13.46
CA GLY A 546 5.74 6.89 12.56
C GLY A 546 4.31 7.42 12.65
N ARG A 547 3.39 6.66 13.28
CA ARG A 547 2.03 7.09 13.59
C ARG A 547 2.00 7.85 14.91
N CYS A 548 1.11 8.83 15.01
CA CYS A 548 0.78 9.51 16.25
C CYS A 548 -0.62 9.11 16.70
N PHE A 549 -0.89 9.28 17.98
CA PHE A 549 -2.22 9.11 18.54
C PHE A 549 -2.53 10.27 19.47
N GLU A 550 -3.80 10.44 19.74
CA GLU A 550 -4.28 11.42 20.68
C GLU A 550 -3.69 11.19 22.08
N GLY A 551 -3.25 12.26 22.74
CA GLY A 551 -2.70 12.19 24.08
C GLY A 551 -1.98 13.46 24.52
N CYS A 552 -1.12 13.33 25.53
CA CYS A 552 -0.39 14.44 26.10
C CYS A 552 1.05 14.46 25.61
N GLN A 553 1.49 15.58 25.05
CA GLN A 553 2.85 15.79 24.56
C GLN A 553 3.58 16.78 25.46
N CYS A 554 4.79 16.43 25.89
CA CYS A 554 5.63 17.36 26.66
C CYS A 554 5.91 18.64 25.87
N SER A 555 5.93 19.78 26.57
CA SER A 555 6.36 21.05 25.99
C SER A 555 7.80 20.96 25.45
N GLU A 556 8.14 21.86 24.53
CA GLU A 556 9.45 21.89 23.89
C GLU A 556 10.60 21.92 24.93
N GLY A 557 11.65 21.14 24.68
CA GLY A 557 12.82 21.03 25.57
C GLY A 557 12.64 20.10 26.78
N LEU A 558 11.49 19.47 26.96
CA LEU A 558 11.24 18.51 28.03
C LEU A 558 11.10 17.07 27.51
N LEU A 559 11.43 16.12 28.38
CA LEU A 559 11.34 14.69 28.16
C LEU A 559 10.34 14.05 29.12
N PHE A 560 9.60 13.05 28.66
CA PHE A 560 8.71 12.28 29.52
C PHE A 560 9.49 11.22 30.30
N ASP A 561 9.37 11.21 31.63
CA ASP A 561 10.07 10.26 32.52
C ASP A 561 9.24 9.02 32.89
N GLY A 562 8.04 8.88 32.32
CA GLY A 562 7.07 7.84 32.68
C GLY A 562 5.93 8.33 33.59
N ALA A 563 6.06 9.54 34.17
CA ALA A 563 5.01 10.14 34.98
C ALA A 563 4.76 11.63 34.66
N ARG A 564 5.81 12.38 34.33
CA ARG A 564 5.78 13.84 34.12
C ARG A 564 6.82 14.28 33.09
N CYS A 565 6.73 15.54 32.67
CA CYS A 565 7.70 16.16 31.76
C CYS A 565 8.81 16.86 32.54
N VAL A 566 10.04 16.39 32.36
CA VAL A 566 11.23 16.86 33.06
C VAL A 566 12.28 17.41 32.09
N PRO A 567 13.15 18.34 32.53
CA PRO A 567 14.33 18.69 31.75
C PRO A 567 15.26 17.47 31.55
N PRO A 568 16.03 17.39 30.45
CA PRO A 568 16.91 16.25 30.19
C PRO A 568 17.89 15.92 31.32
N GLY A 569 18.43 16.93 32.01
CA GLY A 569 19.33 16.73 33.16
C GLY A 569 18.67 16.13 34.40
N ASN A 570 17.34 16.02 34.43
CA ASN A 570 16.58 15.42 35.52
C ASN A 570 16.06 14.02 35.17
N CYS A 571 16.46 13.46 34.02
CA CYS A 571 16.19 12.06 33.74
C CYS A 571 16.92 11.16 34.74
N GLY A 572 16.18 10.20 35.31
CA GLY A 572 16.75 9.12 36.11
C GLY A 572 17.41 8.05 35.24
N CYS A 573 17.97 7.03 35.89
CA CYS A 573 18.44 5.80 35.26
C CYS A 573 17.50 4.65 35.60
#